data_AF-A0A7S9CMR3-F1
#
_entry.id   AF-A0A7S9CMR3-F1
#
_cell.length_a   1.000
_cell.length_b   1.000
_cell.length_c   1.000
_cell.angle_alpha   90.00
_cell.angle_beta   90.00
_cell.angle_gamma   90.00
#
_symmetry.space_group_name_H-M   'P 1'
#
loop_
_entity.id
_entity.type
_entity.pdbx_description
1 polymer ?
#
loop_
_entity_poly.entity_id
_entity_poly.type
_entity_poly.pdbx_seq_one_letter_code
_entity_poly.pdbx_strand_id
1 'polypeptide(L)'
;MTSMDRIVAERRRQVAIKGWSTSHDDHHADGELLRAGMCYLANARLLPGELAPIRYDGAPMGWPWDAKWWKPKTPERDLERAGALFMAEQERLQRRGLPTSHVDHKIEVCVRALEAVASASLSRHHLSTPNQEI
;
A
#
# COMPACT_ATOMS: atom_id res chain seq x y z
N MET A 1 -15.26 4.51 8.82
CA MET A 1 -14.46 3.65 7.93
C MET A 1 -13.06 3.57 8.53
N THR A 2 -12.66 2.38 8.96
CA THR A 2 -11.35 2.13 9.58
C THR A 2 -10.23 2.05 8.53
N SER A 3 -8.97 2.09 8.95
CA SER A 3 -7.83 1.89 8.04
C SER A 3 -7.85 0.51 7.38
N MET A 4 -8.30 -0.53 8.09
CA MET A 4 -8.49 -1.86 7.52
C MET A 4 -9.58 -1.86 6.44
N ASP A 5 -10.72 -1.19 6.68
CA ASP A 5 -11.80 -1.10 5.69
C ASP A 5 -11.32 -0.48 4.36
N ARG A 6 -10.41 0.50 4.44
CA ARG A 6 -9.82 1.15 3.26
C ARG A 6 -8.95 0.19 2.45
N ILE A 7 -8.14 -0.62 3.13
CA ILE A 7 -7.31 -1.67 2.49
C ILE A 7 -8.22 -2.71 1.82
N VAL A 8 -9.25 -3.19 2.53
CA VAL A 8 -10.23 -4.16 1.99
C VAL A 8 -10.96 -3.57 0.79
N ALA A 9 -11.37 -2.30 0.85
CA ALA A 9 -12.01 -1.61 -0.27
C ALA A 9 -11.09 -1.51 -1.49
N GLU A 10 -9.80 -1.22 -1.30
CA GLU A 10 -8.82 -1.21 -2.40
C GLU A 10 -8.59 -2.62 -2.97
N ARG A 11 -8.52 -3.67 -2.14
CA ARG A 11 -8.44 -5.07 -2.62
C ARG A 11 -9.65 -5.42 -3.48
N ARG A 12 -10.87 -5.08 -3.04
CA ARG A 12 -12.10 -5.27 -3.81
C ARG A 12 -12.07 -4.50 -5.14
N ARG A 13 -11.58 -3.26 -5.13
CA ARG A 13 -11.44 -2.47 -6.35
C ARG A 13 -10.42 -3.08 -7.33
N GLN A 14 -9.29 -3.59 -6.84
CA GLN A 14 -8.29 -4.25 -7.69
C GLN A 14 -8.91 -5.46 -8.42
N VAL A 15 -9.70 -6.27 -7.72
CA VAL A 15 -10.47 -7.37 -8.32
C VAL A 15 -11.49 -6.84 -9.33
N ALA A 16 -12.37 -5.91 -8.92
CA ALA A 16 -13.53 -5.50 -9.71
C ALA A 16 -13.19 -4.63 -10.93
N ILE A 17 -12.18 -3.75 -10.82
CA ILE A 17 -11.87 -2.76 -11.86
C ILE A 17 -10.65 -3.16 -12.69
N LYS A 18 -9.65 -3.79 -12.06
CA LYS A 18 -8.42 -4.17 -12.78
C LYS A 18 -8.43 -5.63 -13.24
N GLY A 19 -9.39 -6.43 -12.80
CA GLY A 19 -9.44 -7.86 -13.10
C GLY A 19 -8.34 -8.67 -12.41
N TRP A 20 -7.73 -8.13 -11.35
CA TRP A 20 -6.71 -8.83 -10.54
C TRP A 20 -7.39 -9.85 -9.62
N SER A 21 -7.94 -10.89 -10.23
CA SER A 21 -8.63 -12.00 -9.55
C SER A 21 -7.65 -12.85 -8.72
N THR A 22 -8.18 -13.70 -7.85
CA THR A 22 -7.36 -14.68 -7.13
C THR A 22 -6.57 -15.60 -8.07
N SER A 23 -7.15 -15.98 -9.21
CA SER A 23 -6.45 -16.74 -10.25
C SER A 23 -5.34 -15.93 -10.90
N HIS A 24 -5.55 -14.63 -11.17
CA HIS A 24 -4.46 -13.75 -11.61
C HIS A 24 -3.33 -13.73 -10.58
N ASP A 25 -3.67 -13.59 -9.30
CA ASP A 25 -2.69 -13.55 -8.22
C ASP A 25 -1.88 -14.85 -8.10
N ASP A 26 -2.50 -15.99 -8.38
CA ASP A 26 -1.84 -17.30 -8.38
C ASP A 26 -0.78 -17.46 -9.49
N HIS A 27 -0.82 -16.64 -10.55
CA HIS A 27 0.25 -16.62 -11.57
C HIS A 27 1.51 -15.91 -11.09
N HIS A 28 1.46 -15.18 -9.97
CA HIS A 28 2.64 -14.57 -9.37
C HIS A 28 3.43 -15.56 -8.52
N ALA A 29 4.76 -15.48 -8.65
CA ALA A 29 5.71 -16.32 -7.94
C ALA A 29 6.70 -15.47 -7.12
N ASP A 30 7.61 -16.12 -6.40
CA ASP A 30 8.75 -15.50 -5.71
C ASP A 30 8.43 -14.29 -4.82
N GLY A 31 7.21 -14.21 -4.28
CA GLY A 31 6.77 -13.08 -3.46
C GLY A 31 6.63 -11.76 -4.22
N GLU A 32 6.34 -11.78 -5.53
CA GLU A 32 6.16 -10.56 -6.33
C GLU A 32 5.11 -9.61 -5.73
N LEU A 33 3.94 -10.12 -5.32
CA LEU A 33 2.88 -9.31 -4.70
C LEU A 33 3.38 -8.62 -3.42
N LEU A 34 4.13 -9.36 -2.59
CA LEU A 34 4.79 -8.82 -1.39
C LEU A 34 5.82 -7.73 -1.76
N ARG A 35 6.71 -7.97 -2.73
CA ARG A 35 7.70 -6.97 -3.16
C ARG A 35 7.04 -5.70 -3.71
N ALA A 36 6.00 -5.83 -4.51
CA ALA A 36 5.23 -4.71 -5.04
C ALA A 36 4.57 -3.90 -3.89
N GLY A 37 3.96 -4.58 -2.93
CA GLY A 37 3.38 -3.93 -1.75
C GLY A 37 4.43 -3.20 -0.92
N MET A 38 5.61 -3.80 -0.72
CA MET A 38 6.74 -3.16 -0.02
C MET A 38 7.22 -1.88 -0.70
N CYS A 39 7.22 -1.84 -2.04
CA CYS A 39 7.58 -0.63 -2.79
C CYS A 39 6.60 0.52 -2.54
N TYR A 40 5.28 0.26 -2.57
CA TYR A 40 4.27 1.27 -2.24
C TYR A 40 4.35 1.71 -0.77
N LEU A 41 4.57 0.77 0.16
CA LEU A 41 4.75 1.07 1.58
C LEU A 41 5.97 1.96 1.82
N ALA A 42 7.11 1.66 1.18
CA ALA A 42 8.30 2.47 1.29
C ALA A 42 8.08 3.87 0.69
N ASN A 43 7.49 3.95 -0.50
CA ASN A 43 7.18 5.22 -1.16
C ASN A 43 6.29 6.12 -0.30
N ALA A 44 5.27 5.56 0.33
CA ALA A 44 4.35 6.30 1.18
C ALA A 44 4.97 6.85 2.48
N ARG A 45 6.16 6.36 2.86
CA ARG A 45 6.84 6.73 4.11
C ARG A 45 8.03 7.66 3.91
N LEU A 46 8.33 8.04 2.67
CA LEU A 46 9.37 9.02 2.36
C LEU A 46 9.02 10.39 2.95
N LEU A 47 10.00 11.06 3.51
CA LEU A 47 9.87 12.46 3.92
C LEU A 47 9.91 13.40 2.71
N PRO A 48 9.40 14.64 2.83
CA PRO A 48 9.53 15.63 1.76
C PRO A 48 10.99 15.82 1.33
N GLY A 49 11.26 15.61 0.04
CA GLY A 49 12.60 15.72 -0.55
C GLY A 49 13.40 14.42 -0.54
N GLU A 50 12.92 13.35 0.10
CA GLU A 50 13.53 12.02 -0.02
C GLU A 50 13.09 11.31 -1.30
N LEU A 51 13.99 10.49 -1.84
CA LEU A 51 13.72 9.62 -2.97
C LEU A 51 14.15 8.19 -2.61
N ALA A 52 13.26 7.23 -2.84
CA ALA A 52 13.63 5.83 -2.78
C ALA A 52 14.62 5.50 -3.93
N PRO A 53 15.52 4.53 -3.76
CA PRO A 53 16.35 4.04 -4.85
C PRO A 53 15.49 3.56 -6.03
N ILE A 54 15.68 4.18 -7.19
CA ILE A 54 14.94 3.89 -8.43
C ILE A 54 15.87 3.31 -9.49
N ARG A 55 15.27 2.51 -10.39
CA ARG A 55 15.89 2.07 -11.63
C ARG A 55 15.86 3.20 -12.67
N TYR A 56 16.55 2.99 -13.79
CA TYR A 56 16.57 3.95 -14.90
C TYR A 56 15.17 4.21 -15.50
N ASP A 57 14.25 3.25 -15.39
CA ASP A 57 12.87 3.35 -15.88
C ASP A 57 11.91 4.03 -14.88
N GLY A 58 12.43 4.56 -13.77
CA GLY A 58 11.68 5.31 -12.77
C GLY A 58 10.90 4.45 -11.76
N ALA A 59 10.91 3.12 -11.89
CA ALA A 59 10.35 2.24 -10.87
C ALA A 59 11.34 2.02 -9.71
N PRO A 60 10.86 1.75 -8.49
CA PRO A 60 11.72 1.40 -7.36
C PRO A 60 12.58 0.16 -7.65
N MET A 61 13.79 0.10 -7.08
CA MET A 61 14.72 -1.01 -7.31
C MET A 61 14.12 -2.40 -6.97
N GLY A 62 13.24 -2.47 -5.97
CA GLY A 62 12.55 -3.71 -5.57
C GLY A 62 11.26 -4.02 -6.34
N TRP A 63 10.85 -3.16 -7.29
CA TRP A 63 9.59 -3.31 -8.01
C TRP A 63 9.66 -4.51 -8.97
N PRO A 64 8.77 -5.51 -8.85
CA PRO A 64 8.92 -6.78 -9.57
C PRO A 64 8.45 -6.74 -11.03
N TRP A 65 7.73 -5.69 -11.44
CA TRP A 65 7.09 -5.64 -12.75
C TRP A 65 7.64 -4.52 -13.63
N ASP A 66 7.12 -4.44 -14.86
CA ASP A 66 7.36 -3.32 -15.77
C ASP A 66 6.99 -1.98 -15.08
N ALA A 67 7.84 -0.96 -15.27
CA ALA A 67 7.68 0.35 -14.65
C ALA A 67 6.37 1.05 -15.03
N LYS A 68 5.74 0.74 -16.17
CA LYS A 68 4.43 1.30 -16.52
C LYS A 68 3.31 0.95 -15.53
N TRP A 69 3.52 -0.10 -14.72
CA TRP A 69 2.60 -0.52 -13.66
C TRP A 69 2.90 0.12 -12.31
N TRP A 70 4.06 0.77 -12.16
CA TRP A 70 4.37 1.62 -11.03
C TRP A 70 3.62 2.95 -11.16
N LYS A 71 2.58 3.17 -10.35
CA LYS A 71 1.70 4.35 -10.46
C LYS A 71 1.45 5.00 -9.09
N PRO A 72 2.50 5.45 -8.37
CA PRO A 72 2.35 6.05 -7.04
C PRO A 72 1.41 7.25 -7.07
N LYS A 73 0.77 7.53 -5.94
CA LYS A 73 -0.20 8.62 -5.77
C LYS A 73 0.13 9.40 -4.50
N THR A 74 -0.81 9.46 -3.55
CA THR A 74 -0.59 10.07 -2.24
C THR A 74 -0.12 8.99 -1.27
N PRO A 75 0.55 9.35 -0.15
CA PRO A 75 0.91 8.41 0.89
C PRO A 75 -0.23 7.49 1.33
N GLU A 76 -1.43 8.04 1.53
CA GLU A 76 -2.61 7.27 1.94
C GLU A 76 -3.02 6.26 0.86
N ARG A 77 -3.07 6.71 -0.40
CA ARG A 77 -3.48 5.86 -1.53
C ARG A 77 -2.46 4.75 -1.82
N ASP A 78 -1.19 5.02 -1.57
CA ASP A 78 -0.12 4.03 -1.73
C ASP A 78 -0.11 3.04 -0.58
N LEU A 79 -0.38 3.45 0.67
CA LEU A 79 -0.57 2.53 1.79
C LEU A 79 -1.78 1.60 1.60
N GLU A 80 -2.91 2.11 1.10
CA GLU A 80 -4.07 1.29 0.75
C GLU A 80 -3.72 0.22 -0.30
N ARG A 81 -2.95 0.60 -1.33
CA ARG A 81 -2.47 -0.33 -2.37
C ARG A 81 -1.47 -1.33 -1.83
N ALA A 82 -0.56 -0.91 -0.97
CA ALA A 82 0.41 -1.77 -0.31
C ALA A 82 -0.34 -2.85 0.49
N GLY A 83 -1.27 -2.44 1.36
CA GLY A 83 -2.12 -3.34 2.12
C GLY A 83 -2.91 -4.30 1.24
N ALA A 84 -3.49 -3.82 0.13
CA ALA A 84 -4.26 -4.65 -0.78
C ALA A 84 -3.40 -5.70 -1.51
N LEU A 85 -2.17 -5.35 -1.89
CA LEU A 85 -1.20 -6.28 -2.48
C LEU A 85 -0.71 -7.32 -1.44
N PHE A 86 -0.55 -6.92 -0.18
CA PHE A 86 -0.26 -7.85 0.91
C PHE A 86 -1.44 -8.80 1.16
N MET A 87 -2.68 -8.32 1.15
CA MET A 87 -3.85 -9.21 1.22
C MET A 87 -3.90 -10.19 0.04
N ALA A 88 -3.60 -9.74 -1.18
CA ALA A 88 -3.53 -10.63 -2.33
C ALA A 88 -2.48 -11.74 -2.17
N GLU A 89 -1.29 -11.41 -1.64
CA GLU A 89 -0.26 -12.40 -1.33
C GLU A 89 -0.69 -13.35 -0.19
N GLN A 90 -1.30 -12.81 0.86
CA GLN A 90 -1.83 -13.62 1.98
C GLN A 90 -2.84 -14.65 1.47
N GLU A 91 -3.82 -14.22 0.66
CA GLU A 91 -4.82 -15.08 0.06
C GLU A 91 -4.17 -16.16 -0.83
N ARG A 92 -3.16 -15.79 -1.63
CA ARG A 92 -2.39 -16.71 -2.48
C ARG A 92 -1.64 -17.77 -1.65
N LEU A 93 -0.94 -17.35 -0.60
CA LEU A 93 -0.20 -18.25 0.30
C LEU A 93 -1.15 -19.18 1.06
N GLN A 94 -2.29 -18.68 1.52
CA GLN A 94 -3.33 -19.48 2.17
C GLN A 94 -3.85 -20.58 1.25
N ARG A 95 -4.18 -20.26 -0.02
CA ARG A 95 -4.60 -21.27 -1.01
C ARG A 95 -3.54 -22.34 -1.24
N ARG A 96 -2.26 -22.00 -1.10
CA ARG A 96 -1.12 -22.92 -1.25
C ARG A 96 -0.75 -23.67 0.03
N GLY A 97 -1.42 -23.40 1.16
CA GLY A 97 -1.08 -23.99 2.45
C GLY A 97 0.28 -23.53 2.99
N LEU A 98 0.74 -22.33 2.62
CA LEU A 98 2.02 -21.76 3.03
C LEU A 98 1.86 -20.78 4.21
N PRO A 99 2.91 -20.56 5.03
CA PRO A 99 2.85 -19.61 6.15
C PRO A 99 2.61 -18.16 5.70
N THR A 100 1.71 -17.46 6.37
CA THR A 100 1.34 -16.06 6.05
C THR A 100 1.87 -15.00 7.02
N SER A 101 2.43 -15.40 8.16
CA SER A 101 2.78 -14.49 9.27
C SER A 101 3.60 -13.26 8.85
N HIS A 102 4.52 -13.45 7.91
CA HIS A 102 5.36 -12.38 7.38
C HIS A 102 4.54 -11.35 6.59
N VAL A 103 3.50 -11.76 5.87
CA VAL A 103 2.58 -10.88 5.13
C VAL A 103 1.55 -10.26 6.07
N ASP A 104 1.05 -11.03 7.03
CA ASP A 104 0.10 -10.58 8.06
C ASP A 104 0.68 -9.36 8.81
N HIS A 105 1.94 -9.48 9.23
CA HIS A 105 2.67 -8.38 9.85
C HIS A 105 2.77 -7.14 8.95
N LYS A 106 2.92 -7.29 7.62
CA LYS A 106 2.98 -6.14 6.70
C LYS A 106 1.61 -5.47 6.49
N ILE A 107 0.52 -6.23 6.55
CA ILE A 107 -0.84 -5.67 6.56
C ILE A 107 -1.01 -4.80 7.82
N GLU A 108 -0.61 -5.29 8.99
CA GLU A 108 -0.67 -4.53 10.24
C GLU A 108 0.16 -3.24 10.17
N VAL A 109 1.36 -3.30 9.60
CA VAL A 109 2.21 -2.11 9.39
C VAL A 109 1.50 -1.07 8.50
N CYS A 110 0.78 -1.49 7.46
CA CYS A 110 -0.01 -0.57 6.63
C CYS A 110 -1.17 0.06 7.39
N VAL A 111 -1.88 -0.72 8.21
CA VAL A 111 -2.97 -0.21 9.06
C VAL A 111 -2.46 0.89 10.00
N ARG A 112 -1.36 0.62 10.73
CA ARG A 112 -0.75 1.60 11.65
C ARG A 112 -0.26 2.84 10.92
N ALA A 113 0.34 2.68 9.74
CA ALA A 113 0.80 3.81 8.93
C ALA A 113 -0.37 4.67 8.45
N LEU A 114 -1.49 4.06 8.02
CA LEU A 114 -2.69 4.78 7.61
C LEU A 114 -3.31 5.57 8.77
N GLU A 115 -3.34 4.97 9.97
CA GLU A 115 -3.81 5.65 11.18
C GLU A 115 -2.95 6.87 11.50
N ALA A 116 -1.62 6.74 11.44
CA ALA A 116 -0.70 7.84 11.68
C ALA A 116 -0.90 9.01 10.69
N VAL A 117 -1.11 8.70 9.41
CA VAL A 117 -1.36 9.73 8.39
C VAL A 117 -2.72 10.43 8.59
N ALA A 118 -3.75 9.67 8.99
CA ALA A 118 -5.05 10.24 9.34
C ALA A 118 -4.96 11.18 10.54
N SER A 119 -4.28 10.76 11.62
CA SER A 119 -4.05 11.59 12.81
C SER A 119 -3.29 12.87 12.48
N ALA A 120 -2.20 12.79 11.72
CA ALA A 120 -1.42 13.96 11.32
C ALA A 120 -2.23 14.97 10.49
N SER A 121 -3.13 14.48 9.65
CA SER A 121 -4.01 15.34 8.84
C SER A 121 -5.05 16.07 9.70
N LEU A 122 -5.64 15.39 10.70
CA LEU A 122 -6.55 16.03 11.66
C LEU A 122 -5.85 17.12 12.48
N SER A 123 -4.63 16.87 12.95
CA SER A 123 -3.85 17.87 13.71
C SER A 123 -3.52 19.11 12.88
N ARG A 124 -3.21 18.96 11.59
CA ARG A 124 -2.95 20.10 10.68
C ARG A 124 -4.18 20.98 10.46
N HIS A 125 -5.38 20.39 10.42
CA HIS A 125 -6.63 21.15 10.27
C HIS A 125 -7.00 21.94 11.54
N HIS A 126 -6.67 21.44 12.74
CA HIS A 126 -6.98 22.13 13.99
C HIS A 126 -6.12 23.39 14.24
N LEU A 127 -4.91 23.45 13.69
CA LEU A 127 -4.01 24.61 13.81
C LEU A 127 -4.29 25.74 12.79
N SER A 128 -5.32 25.60 11.94
CA SER A 128 -5.68 26.60 10.92
C SER A 128 -6.97 27.38 11.21
N THR A 129 -7.56 27.31 12.41
CA THR A 129 -8.59 28.28 12.80
C THR A 129 -7.91 29.62 13.10
N PRO A 130 -8.17 30.69 12.31
CA PRO A 130 -7.66 32.01 12.63
C PRO A 130 -8.33 32.48 13.93
N ASN A 131 -7.54 33.10 14.80
CA ASN A 131 -8.02 33.98 15.85
C ASN A 131 -9.07 34.91 15.22
N GLN A 132 -10.36 34.71 15.54
CA GLN A 132 -11.33 35.77 15.35
C GLN A 132 -11.10 36.74 16.50
N GLU A 133 -10.37 37.81 16.19
CA GLU A 133 -10.32 39.01 17.00
C GLU A 133 -11.75 39.52 17.24
N ILE A 134 -12.11 39.69 18.51
CA ILE A 134 -13.15 40.59 19.00
C ILE A 134 -12.50 41.43 20.10
#